data_AF-A0A0B6CTC9-F1
#
_entry.id   AF-A0A0B6CTC9-F1
#
_cell.length_a   1.000
_cell.length_b   1.000
_cell.length_c   1.000
_cell.angle_alpha   90.00
_cell.angle_beta   90.00
_cell.angle_gamma   90.00
#
_symmetry.space_group_name_H-M   'P 1'
#
loop_
_entity.id
_entity.type
_entity.pdbx_description
1 polymer ?
#
loop_
_entity_poly.entity_id
_entity_poly.type
_entity_poly.pdbx_seq_one_letter_code
_entity_poly.pdbx_strand_id
1 'polypeptide(L)'
;MVDKIRKLLLSNKYAIMVIDAPLKIKLPVFIIALGLFLFIFYGILVSSVISQANQRENHINSMESQIPRLIKKEKDLEALKEQVKILEKHNIEERFSIPERHSVPIFLSALNEAIRSSGITIIDLSPAGVEKNKYLDLYALDFKAKLVGDFTQLIKLFVALIDMKDIAVITNINIKKESDSKIVTELNLQTYSRQGVGA
;
A
#
# COMPACT_ATOMS: atom_id res chain seq x y z
N MET A 1 -24.88 64.35 20.98
CA MET A 1 -23.93 63.21 21.11
C MET A 1 -22.64 63.60 21.85
N VAL A 2 -22.12 64.80 21.63
CA VAL A 2 -20.91 65.34 22.32
C VAL A 2 -21.03 65.32 23.85
N ASP A 3 -22.20 65.65 24.41
CA ASP A 3 -22.39 65.67 25.87
C ASP A 3 -22.37 64.30 26.55
N LYS A 4 -22.80 63.24 25.84
CA LYS A 4 -22.74 61.87 26.37
C LYS A 4 -21.30 61.35 26.42
N ILE A 5 -20.49 61.71 25.42
CA ILE A 5 -19.06 61.37 25.36
C ILE A 5 -18.29 62.13 26.45
N ARG A 6 -18.63 63.42 26.66
CA ARG A 6 -18.09 64.21 27.76
C ARG A 6 -18.38 63.58 29.12
N LYS A 7 -19.63 63.17 29.37
CA LYS A 7 -20.06 62.60 30.65
C LYS A 7 -19.40 61.24 30.96
N LEU A 8 -19.08 60.47 29.92
CA LEU A 8 -18.38 59.18 30.05
C LEU A 8 -16.87 59.35 30.27
N LEU A 9 -16.23 60.29 29.58
CA LEU A 9 -14.80 60.58 29.75
C LEU A 9 -14.50 61.31 31.07
N LEU A 10 -15.39 62.21 31.49
CA LEU A 10 -15.25 63.00 32.72
C LEU A 10 -15.67 62.22 33.99
N SER A 11 -16.07 60.95 33.90
CA SER A 11 -16.35 60.15 35.12
C SER A 11 -15.09 59.58 35.76
N ASN A 12 -13.96 59.62 35.05
CA ASN A 12 -12.68 59.08 35.51
C ASN A 12 -11.78 60.23 35.97
N LYS A 13 -11.44 60.26 37.27
CA LYS A 13 -10.63 61.32 37.91
C LYS A 13 -9.30 61.58 37.20
N TYR A 14 -8.69 60.55 36.61
CA TYR A 14 -7.42 60.67 35.89
C TYR A 14 -7.59 61.26 34.48
N ALA A 15 -8.74 61.04 33.83
CA ALA A 15 -9.02 61.60 32.51
C ALA A 15 -9.25 63.12 32.56
N ILE A 16 -9.93 63.62 33.60
CA ILE A 16 -10.11 65.06 33.82
C ILE A 16 -8.76 65.76 34.02
N MET A 17 -7.88 65.16 34.83
CA MET A 17 -6.56 65.71 35.15
C MET A 17 -5.65 65.87 33.93
N VAL A 18 -5.74 64.95 32.95
CA VAL A 18 -4.98 65.03 31.69
C VAL A 18 -5.59 66.02 30.70
N ILE A 19 -6.91 66.20 30.72
CA ILE A 19 -7.62 67.14 29.83
C ILE A 19 -7.35 68.60 30.23
N ASP A 20 -7.28 68.89 31.53
CA ASP A 20 -7.03 70.21 32.13
C ASP A 20 -5.53 70.56 32.28
N ALA A 21 -4.63 69.65 31.91
CA ALA A 21 -3.18 69.87 31.95
C ALA A 21 -2.71 70.91 30.91
N PRO A 22 -1.64 71.68 31.20
CA PRO A 22 -1.09 72.66 30.26
C PRO A 22 -0.62 71.99 28.95
N LEU A 23 -0.73 72.73 27.85
CA LEU A 23 -0.54 72.21 26.48
C LEU A 23 0.78 71.46 26.26
N LYS A 24 1.84 71.86 26.98
CA LYS A 24 3.18 71.25 26.94
C LYS A 24 3.22 69.78 27.42
N ILE A 25 2.28 69.37 28.28
CA ILE A 25 2.18 68.00 28.82
C ILE A 25 1.12 67.20 28.06
N LYS A 26 0.04 67.86 27.64
CA LYS A 26 -1.06 67.25 26.89
C LYS A 26 -0.62 66.72 25.51
N LEU A 27 0.20 67.50 24.80
CA LEU A 27 0.68 67.16 23.46
C LEU A 27 1.51 65.85 23.42
N PRO A 28 2.56 65.67 24.25
CA PRO A 28 3.33 64.41 24.25
C PRO A 28 2.51 63.21 24.72
N VAL A 29 1.61 63.38 25.70
CA VAL A 29 0.72 62.29 26.14
C VAL A 29 -0.22 61.85 25.01
N PHE A 30 -0.76 62.80 24.24
CA PHE A 30 -1.60 62.49 23.09
C PHE A 30 -0.81 61.79 21.97
N ILE A 31 0.42 62.22 21.69
CA ILE A 31 1.28 61.59 20.68
C ILE A 31 1.62 60.15 21.08
N ILE A 32 1.94 59.90 22.35
CA ILE A 32 2.22 58.56 22.87
C ILE A 32 0.97 57.67 22.76
N ALA A 33 -0.20 58.19 23.15
CA ALA A 33 -1.46 57.45 23.04
C ALA A 33 -1.81 57.13 21.58
N LEU A 34 -1.58 58.07 20.66
CA LEU A 34 -1.80 57.86 19.22
C LEU A 34 -0.83 56.82 18.65
N GLY A 35 0.45 56.86 19.04
CA GLY A 35 1.44 55.88 18.63
C GLY A 35 1.10 54.46 19.10
N LEU A 36 0.69 54.32 20.37
CA LEU A 36 0.19 53.05 20.92
C LEU A 36 -1.05 52.56 20.19
N PHE A 37 -1.99 53.45 19.89
CA PHE A 37 -3.19 53.11 19.14
C PHE A 37 -2.86 52.59 17.73
N LEU A 38 -1.99 53.29 16.99
CA LEU A 38 -1.56 52.85 15.66
C LEU A 38 -0.82 51.52 15.69
N PHE A 39 0.05 51.30 16.68
CA PHE A 39 0.79 50.05 16.84
C PHE A 39 -0.14 48.86 17.09
N ILE A 40 -1.10 49.01 18.01
CA ILE A 40 -2.09 47.97 18.32
C ILE A 40 -3.02 47.73 17.13
N PHE A 41 -3.46 48.80 16.47
CA PHE A 41 -4.33 48.72 15.29
C PHE A 41 -3.65 47.98 14.13
N TYR A 42 -2.40 48.31 13.83
CA TYR A 42 -1.62 47.64 12.79
C TYR A 42 -1.34 46.17 13.17
N GLY A 43 -0.96 45.92 14.42
CA GLY A 43 -0.69 44.58 14.93
C GLY A 43 -1.90 43.65 14.89
N ILE A 44 -3.10 44.13 15.22
CA ILE A 44 -4.29 43.27 15.27
C ILE A 44 -4.99 43.15 13.92
N LEU A 45 -5.20 44.27 13.22
CA LEU A 45 -6.06 44.28 12.02
C LEU A 45 -5.27 44.07 10.72
N VAL A 46 -4.10 44.69 10.59
CA VAL A 46 -3.33 44.63 9.33
C VAL A 46 -2.48 43.37 9.27
N SER A 47 -1.77 43.04 10.34
CA SER A 47 -0.89 41.85 10.36
C SER A 47 -1.66 40.54 10.17
N SER A 48 -2.86 40.43 10.74
CA SER A 48 -3.70 39.24 10.62
C SER A 48 -4.18 39.03 9.19
N VAL A 49 -4.54 40.11 8.49
CA VAL A 49 -4.99 40.05 7.08
C VAL A 49 -3.83 39.69 6.15
N ILE A 50 -2.65 40.29 6.35
CA ILE A 50 -1.46 39.97 5.56
C ILE A 50 -1.00 38.53 5.80
N SER A 51 -1.00 38.08 7.05
CA SER A 51 -0.64 36.70 7.40
C SER A 51 -1.57 35.68 6.75
N GLN A 52 -2.88 35.94 6.77
CA GLN A 52 -3.87 35.08 6.10
C GLN A 52 -3.71 35.09 4.57
N ALA A 53 -3.39 36.24 3.97
CA ALA A 53 -3.12 36.32 2.53
C ALA A 53 -1.89 35.50 2.13
N ASN A 54 -0.79 35.64 2.88
CA ASN A 54 0.45 34.90 2.64
C ASN A 54 0.28 33.39 2.87
N GLN A 55 -0.52 32.99 3.86
CA GLN A 55 -0.85 31.57 4.07
C GLN A 55 -1.63 30.99 2.89
N ARG A 56 -2.59 31.74 2.34
CA ARG A 56 -3.35 31.30 1.16
C ARG A 56 -2.49 31.23 -0.09
N GLU A 57 -1.62 32.20 -0.31
CA GLU A 57 -0.67 32.21 -1.43
C GLU A 57 0.30 31.02 -1.35
N ASN A 58 0.88 30.77 -0.17
CA ASN A 58 1.72 29.59 0.05
C ASN A 58 0.97 28.27 -0.15
N HIS A 59 -0.31 28.22 0.23
CA HIS A 59 -1.15 27.05 0.00
C HIS A 59 -1.41 26.81 -1.49
N ILE A 60 -1.72 27.86 -2.24
CA ILE A 60 -1.91 27.81 -3.70
C ILE A 60 -0.62 27.36 -4.39
N ASN A 61 0.52 27.96 -4.06
CA ASN A 61 1.83 27.56 -4.61
C ASN A 61 2.18 26.11 -4.28
N SER A 62 1.83 25.64 -3.07
CA SER A 62 2.03 24.24 -2.68
C SER A 62 1.15 23.28 -3.47
N MET A 63 -0.08 23.67 -3.81
CA MET A 63 -1.00 22.89 -4.63
C MET A 63 -0.54 22.84 -6.09
N GLU A 64 -0.15 23.97 -6.67
CA GLU A 64 0.39 24.03 -8.04
C GLU A 64 1.63 23.16 -8.21
N SER A 65 2.53 23.14 -7.21
CA SER A 65 3.71 22.28 -7.23
C SER A 65 3.40 20.77 -7.19
N GLN A 66 2.21 20.39 -6.72
CA GLN A 66 1.77 19.00 -6.62
C GLN A 66 1.06 18.52 -7.89
N ILE A 67 0.47 19.41 -8.69
CA ILE A 67 -0.20 19.08 -9.96
C ILE A 67 0.70 18.26 -10.91
N PRO A 68 1.94 18.65 -11.24
CA PRO A 68 2.78 17.87 -12.15
C PRO A 68 3.19 16.51 -11.57
N ARG A 69 3.31 16.39 -10.23
CA ARG A 69 3.60 15.12 -9.56
C ARG A 69 2.40 14.16 -9.64
N LEU A 70 1.19 14.70 -9.54
CA LEU A 70 -0.04 13.91 -9.68
C LEU A 70 -0.27 13.48 -11.13
N ILE A 71 -0.05 14.37 -12.11
CA ILE A 71 -0.12 14.03 -13.54
C ILE A 71 0.88 12.91 -13.90
N LYS A 72 2.10 12.96 -13.37
CA LYS A 72 3.10 11.90 -13.58
C LYS A 72 2.63 10.55 -13.01
N LYS A 73 2.10 10.55 -11.78
CA LYS A 73 1.55 9.34 -11.15
C LYS A 73 0.36 8.76 -11.93
N GLU A 74 -0.49 9.61 -12.50
CA GLU A 74 -1.63 9.19 -13.32
C GLU A 74 -1.16 8.55 -14.63
N LYS A 75 -0.19 9.16 -15.32
CA LYS A 75 0.43 8.58 -16.52
C LYS A 75 1.11 7.24 -16.25
N ASP A 76 1.84 7.14 -15.13
CA ASP A 76 2.48 5.89 -14.71
C ASP A 76 1.44 4.80 -14.37
N LEU A 77 0.27 5.20 -13.86
CA LEU A 77 -0.85 4.31 -13.55
C LEU A 77 -1.57 3.84 -14.81
N GLU A 78 -1.74 4.69 -15.82
CA GLU A 78 -2.24 4.28 -17.14
C GLU A 78 -1.27 3.30 -17.83
N ALA A 79 0.03 3.61 -17.82
CA ALA A 79 1.05 2.71 -18.37
C ALA A 79 1.07 1.35 -17.64
N LEU A 80 0.88 1.34 -16.32
CA LEU A 80 0.77 0.11 -15.54
C LEU A 80 -0.50 -0.67 -15.88
N LYS A 81 -1.64 0.01 -16.04
CA LYS A 81 -2.90 -0.62 -16.49
C LYS A 81 -2.76 -1.25 -17.86
N GLU A 82 -2.06 -0.60 -18.79
CA GLU A 82 -1.78 -1.18 -20.11
C GLU A 82 -0.91 -2.43 -20.02
N GLN A 83 0.15 -2.42 -19.21
CA GLN A 83 0.98 -3.60 -18.98
C GLN A 83 0.17 -4.76 -18.37
N VAL A 84 -0.67 -4.48 -17.36
CA VAL A 84 -1.56 -5.49 -16.79
C VAL A 84 -2.52 -6.05 -17.85
N LYS A 85 -3.10 -5.20 -18.70
CA LYS A 85 -4.01 -5.63 -19.78
C LYS A 85 -3.29 -6.47 -20.85
N ILE A 86 -2.04 -6.14 -21.16
CA ILE A 86 -1.19 -6.94 -22.06
C ILE A 86 -0.91 -8.32 -21.44
N LEU A 87 -0.54 -8.36 -20.16
CA LEU A 87 -0.32 -9.62 -19.43
C LEU A 87 -1.60 -10.46 -19.33
N GLU A 88 -2.75 -9.84 -19.06
CA GLU A 88 -4.05 -10.52 -19.06
C GLU A 88 -4.38 -11.08 -20.44
N LYS A 89 -4.13 -10.31 -21.51
CA LYS A 89 -4.36 -10.76 -22.88
C LYS A 89 -3.44 -11.93 -23.26
N HIS A 90 -2.15 -11.86 -22.93
CA HIS A 90 -1.23 -12.99 -23.09
C HIS A 90 -1.67 -14.21 -22.31
N ASN A 91 -2.13 -14.03 -21.07
CA ASN A 91 -2.67 -15.10 -20.26
C ASN A 91 -3.93 -15.70 -20.91
N ILE A 92 -4.83 -14.89 -21.49
CA ILE A 92 -6.00 -15.39 -22.24
C ILE A 92 -5.61 -16.16 -23.50
N GLU A 93 -4.62 -15.69 -24.24
CA GLU A 93 -4.12 -16.36 -25.45
C GLU A 93 -3.41 -17.68 -25.12
N GLU A 94 -2.61 -17.71 -24.05
CA GLU A 94 -1.96 -18.92 -23.55
C GLU A 94 -2.95 -19.87 -22.82
N ARG A 95 -4.05 -19.37 -22.26
CA ARG A 95 -5.14 -20.17 -21.64
C ARG A 95 -5.81 -21.13 -22.62
N PHE A 96 -5.74 -20.88 -23.94
CA PHE A 96 -6.23 -21.83 -24.96
C PHE A 96 -5.29 -23.03 -25.17
N SER A 97 -4.06 -22.98 -24.65
CA SER A 97 -3.08 -24.06 -24.80
C SER A 97 -3.03 -25.04 -23.62
N ILE A 98 -3.65 -24.73 -22.47
CA ILE A 98 -3.72 -25.64 -21.31
C ILE A 98 -4.79 -26.70 -21.60
N PRO A 99 -4.44 -27.99 -21.83
CA PRO A 99 -5.40 -29.00 -22.28
C PRO A 99 -6.56 -29.20 -21.29
N GLU A 100 -7.79 -29.14 -21.80
CA GLU A 100 -9.03 -28.99 -21.02
C GLU A 100 -9.47 -30.17 -20.15
N ARG A 101 -9.00 -31.41 -20.37
CA ARG A 101 -9.81 -32.58 -19.98
C ARG A 101 -9.20 -33.59 -19.01
N HIS A 102 -7.92 -33.48 -18.64
CA HIS A 102 -7.25 -34.58 -17.90
C HIS A 102 -6.16 -34.16 -16.89
N SER A 103 -6.07 -32.87 -16.50
CA SER A 103 -4.86 -32.38 -15.83
C SER A 103 -4.56 -33.04 -14.48
N VAL A 104 -5.56 -33.38 -13.65
CA VAL A 104 -5.26 -33.94 -12.32
C VAL A 104 -4.78 -35.38 -12.36
N PRO A 105 -5.46 -36.34 -13.03
CA PRO A 105 -4.96 -37.71 -13.10
C PRO A 105 -3.64 -37.82 -13.88
N ILE A 106 -3.45 -37.00 -14.92
CA ILE A 106 -2.18 -36.94 -15.66
C ILE A 106 -1.08 -36.35 -14.78
N PHE A 107 -1.34 -35.25 -14.08
CA PHE A 107 -0.39 -34.66 -13.13
C PHE A 107 -0.01 -35.66 -12.04
N LEU A 108 -0.97 -36.35 -11.43
CA LEU A 108 -0.69 -37.36 -10.41
C LEU A 108 0.07 -38.56 -10.98
N SER A 109 -0.20 -38.94 -12.23
CA SER A 109 0.55 -40.00 -12.91
C SER A 109 2.00 -39.59 -13.18
N ALA A 110 2.21 -38.38 -13.69
CA ALA A 110 3.53 -37.81 -13.96
C ALA A 110 4.30 -37.53 -12.66
N LEU A 111 3.63 -37.07 -11.61
CA LEU A 111 4.19 -36.92 -10.25
C LEU A 111 4.64 -38.28 -9.70
N ASN A 112 3.79 -39.31 -9.83
CA ASN A 112 4.15 -40.65 -9.40
C ASN A 112 5.33 -41.22 -10.21
N GLU A 113 5.40 -40.94 -11.51
CA GLU A 113 6.53 -41.31 -12.36
C GLU A 113 7.83 -40.59 -11.94
N ALA A 114 7.77 -39.28 -11.67
CA ALA A 114 8.89 -38.48 -11.17
C ALA A 114 9.38 -38.95 -9.78
N ILE A 115 8.46 -39.38 -8.91
CA ILE A 115 8.82 -39.92 -7.60
C ILE A 115 9.44 -41.32 -7.73
N ARG A 116 8.89 -42.18 -8.60
CA ARG A 116 9.47 -43.51 -8.87
C ARG A 116 10.84 -43.42 -9.52
N SER A 117 11.06 -42.50 -10.46
CA SER A 117 12.35 -42.32 -11.14
C SER A 117 13.44 -41.78 -10.21
N SER A 118 13.06 -40.98 -9.22
CA SER A 118 13.98 -40.43 -8.22
C SER A 118 14.34 -41.42 -7.11
N GLY A 119 13.58 -42.51 -6.97
CA GLY A 119 13.83 -43.56 -5.96
C GLY A 119 13.40 -43.18 -4.55
N ILE A 120 12.61 -42.11 -4.41
CA ILE A 120 12.05 -41.64 -3.15
C ILE A 120 10.82 -42.46 -2.78
N THR A 121 10.65 -42.71 -1.47
CA THR A 121 9.44 -43.35 -0.94
C THR A 121 8.43 -42.31 -0.50
N ILE A 122 7.19 -42.42 -0.97
CA ILE A 122 6.06 -41.60 -0.50
C ILE A 122 5.57 -42.17 0.82
N ILE A 123 5.60 -41.36 1.88
CA ILE A 123 4.98 -41.71 3.16
C ILE A 123 3.50 -41.37 3.13
N ASP A 124 3.18 -40.17 2.66
CA ASP A 124 1.81 -39.67 2.59
C ASP A 124 1.67 -38.69 1.43
N LEU A 125 0.57 -38.77 0.70
CA LEU A 125 0.17 -37.80 -0.31
C LEU A 125 -1.32 -37.55 -0.13
N SER A 126 -1.65 -36.43 0.51
CA SER A 126 -3.03 -36.09 0.85
C SER A 126 -3.47 -34.82 0.13
N PRO A 127 -4.69 -34.79 -0.44
CA PRO A 127 -5.27 -33.55 -0.95
C PRO A 127 -5.53 -32.61 0.22
N ALA A 128 -5.02 -31.38 0.13
CA ALA A 128 -5.18 -30.35 1.14
C ALA A 128 -6.41 -29.46 0.88
N GLY A 129 -6.89 -29.40 -0.35
CA GLY A 129 -8.09 -28.64 -0.71
C GLY A 129 -8.18 -28.31 -2.19
N VAL A 130 -9.33 -27.74 -2.57
CA VAL A 130 -9.55 -27.17 -3.90
C VAL A 130 -10.00 -25.72 -3.70
N GLU A 131 -9.22 -24.78 -4.21
CA GLU A 131 -9.55 -23.35 -4.12
C GLU A 131 -9.73 -22.76 -5.52
N LYS A 132 -10.82 -22.03 -5.73
CA LYS A 132 -10.98 -21.29 -6.99
C LYS A 132 -10.06 -20.08 -6.98
N ASN A 133 -9.04 -20.08 -7.85
CA ASN A 133 -8.14 -18.95 -7.99
C ASN A 133 -8.88 -17.80 -8.70
N LYS A 134 -9.06 -16.68 -8.00
CA LYS A 134 -9.81 -15.50 -8.47
C LYS A 134 -9.22 -14.85 -9.72
N TYR A 135 -7.92 -15.01 -9.96
CA TYR A 135 -7.20 -14.33 -11.05
C TYR A 135 -7.06 -15.20 -12.31
N LEU A 136 -6.92 -16.50 -12.12
CA LEU A 136 -6.75 -17.45 -13.21
C LEU A 136 -8.09 -18.02 -13.71
N ASP A 137 -9.18 -17.87 -12.94
CA ASP A 137 -10.46 -18.59 -13.16
C ASP A 137 -10.26 -20.11 -13.29
N LEU A 138 -9.22 -20.61 -12.60
CA LEU A 138 -8.86 -22.01 -12.50
C LEU A 138 -9.07 -22.48 -11.06
N TYR A 139 -9.35 -23.76 -10.90
CA TYR A 139 -9.30 -24.46 -9.62
C TYR A 139 -7.85 -24.81 -9.30
N ALA A 140 -7.30 -24.21 -8.25
CA ALA A 140 -6.06 -24.62 -7.63
C ALA A 140 -6.31 -25.88 -6.79
N LEU A 141 -5.46 -26.87 -6.99
CA LEU A 141 -5.52 -28.19 -6.37
C LEU A 141 -4.29 -28.34 -5.52
N ASP A 142 -4.50 -28.34 -4.21
CA ASP A 142 -3.41 -28.39 -3.25
C ASP A 142 -3.21 -29.82 -2.74
N PHE A 143 -1.97 -30.26 -2.72
CA PHE A 143 -1.53 -31.55 -2.19
C PHE A 143 -0.43 -31.34 -1.17
N LYS A 144 -0.46 -32.14 -0.11
CA LYS A 144 0.63 -32.25 0.85
C LYS A 144 1.31 -33.58 0.61
N ALA A 145 2.61 -33.53 0.32
CA ALA A 145 3.42 -34.73 0.16
C ALA A 145 4.43 -34.82 1.30
N LYS A 146 4.53 -36.02 1.89
CA LYS A 146 5.57 -36.40 2.83
C LYS A 146 6.39 -37.52 2.20
N LEU A 147 7.68 -37.27 2.06
CA LEU A 147 8.60 -38.07 1.27
C LEU A 147 9.80 -38.47 2.13
N VAL A 148 10.34 -39.68 1.90
CA VAL A 148 11.59 -40.14 2.51
C VAL A 148 12.57 -40.62 1.45
N GLY A 149 13.79 -40.14 1.56
CA GLY A 149 14.90 -40.54 0.70
C GLY A 149 16.23 -39.99 1.20
N ASP A 150 17.29 -40.20 0.41
CA ASP A 150 18.56 -39.52 0.60
C ASP A 150 18.59 -38.15 -0.12
N PHE A 151 19.62 -37.36 0.13
CA PHE A 151 19.76 -36.04 -0.49
C PHE A 151 19.86 -36.10 -2.03
N THR A 152 20.51 -37.13 -2.57
CA THR A 152 20.69 -37.29 -4.02
C THR A 152 19.37 -37.61 -4.70
N GLN A 153 18.56 -38.48 -4.10
CA GLN A 153 17.21 -38.81 -4.52
C GLN A 153 16.32 -37.57 -4.49
N LEU A 154 16.42 -36.75 -3.44
CA LEU A 154 15.69 -35.49 -3.32
C LEU A 154 16.00 -34.50 -4.46
N ILE A 155 17.27 -34.33 -4.83
CA ILE A 155 17.65 -33.49 -5.96
C ILE A 155 17.11 -34.05 -7.28
N LYS A 156 17.19 -35.37 -7.49
CA LYS A 156 16.61 -36.03 -8.68
C LYS A 156 15.10 -35.79 -8.78
N LEU A 157 14.39 -35.81 -7.66
CA LEU A 157 12.97 -35.50 -7.63
C LEU A 157 12.72 -34.06 -8.09
N PHE A 158 13.43 -33.07 -7.55
CA PHE A 158 13.22 -31.68 -7.94
C PHE A 158 13.50 -31.43 -9.42
N VAL A 159 14.56 -32.06 -9.97
CA VAL A 159 14.83 -32.00 -11.41
C VAL A 159 13.67 -32.60 -12.21
N ALA A 160 13.20 -33.79 -11.82
CA ALA A 160 12.08 -34.44 -12.50
C ALA A 160 10.77 -33.64 -12.41
N LEU A 161 10.54 -32.92 -11.30
CA LEU A 161 9.37 -32.06 -11.12
C LEU A 161 9.44 -30.78 -11.98
N ILE A 162 10.64 -30.22 -12.18
CA ILE A 162 10.84 -29.04 -13.04
C ILE A 162 10.65 -29.40 -14.52
N ASP A 163 11.05 -30.60 -14.92
CA ASP A 163 10.90 -31.11 -16.29
C ASP A 163 9.45 -31.52 -16.63
N MET A 164 8.51 -31.46 -15.67
CA MET A 164 7.11 -31.73 -15.94
C MET A 164 6.52 -30.68 -16.88
N LYS A 165 5.77 -31.14 -17.89
CA LYS A 165 5.07 -30.25 -18.83
C LYS A 165 3.87 -29.53 -18.20
N ASP A 166 3.34 -30.06 -17.10
CA ASP A 166 2.20 -29.51 -16.38
C ASP A 166 2.63 -28.44 -15.37
N ILE A 167 1.75 -27.47 -15.10
CA ILE A 167 2.02 -26.41 -14.12
C ILE A 167 2.00 -27.03 -12.71
N ALA A 168 3.17 -27.07 -12.09
CA ALA A 168 3.38 -27.54 -10.73
C ALA A 168 4.08 -26.45 -9.90
N VAL A 169 3.41 -25.96 -8.87
CA VAL A 169 3.96 -24.97 -7.94
C VAL A 169 4.32 -25.69 -6.65
N ILE A 170 5.60 -25.69 -6.30
CA ILE A 170 6.11 -26.29 -5.07
C ILE A 170 6.26 -25.18 -4.02
N THR A 171 5.60 -25.32 -2.87
CA THR A 171 5.67 -24.37 -1.76
C THR A 171 5.96 -25.09 -0.44
N ASN A 172 6.42 -24.33 0.55
CA ASN A 172 6.61 -24.81 1.93
C ASN A 172 7.42 -26.11 2.04
N ILE A 173 8.59 -26.14 1.39
CA ILE A 173 9.52 -27.27 1.47
C ILE A 173 10.16 -27.27 2.86
N ASN A 174 9.93 -28.32 3.63
CA ASN A 174 10.53 -28.55 4.94
C ASN A 174 11.34 -29.84 4.90
N ILE A 175 12.64 -29.74 5.18
CA ILE A 175 13.58 -30.85 5.07
C ILE A 175 14.10 -31.17 6.47
N LYS A 176 13.83 -32.37 6.97
CA LYS A 176 14.27 -32.84 8.29
C LYS A 176 15.17 -34.05 8.13
N LYS A 177 16.31 -34.04 8.83
CA LYS A 177 17.21 -35.19 8.91
C LYS A 177 16.60 -36.22 9.87
N GLU A 178 16.40 -37.44 9.40
CA GLU A 178 15.96 -38.58 10.23
C GLU A 178 17.16 -39.43 10.66
N SER A 179 18.15 -39.62 9.78
CA SER A 179 19.43 -40.29 10.08
C SER A 179 20.56 -39.73 9.21
N ASP A 180 21.78 -40.25 9.35
CA ASP A 180 22.95 -39.78 8.58
C ASP A 180 22.78 -39.85 7.05
N SER A 181 21.93 -40.76 6.57
CA SER A 181 21.65 -40.93 5.13
C SER A 181 20.19 -40.69 4.74
N LYS A 182 19.25 -40.59 5.71
CA LYS A 182 17.82 -40.43 5.44
C LYS A 182 17.30 -39.06 5.82
N ILE A 183 16.51 -38.51 4.91
CA ILE A 183 15.88 -37.21 5.01
C ILE A 183 14.37 -37.40 4.79
N VAL A 184 13.59 -36.80 5.67
CA VAL A 184 12.14 -36.65 5.54
C VAL A 184 11.88 -35.26 4.96
N THR A 185 11.21 -35.20 3.82
CA THR A 185 10.81 -33.96 3.17
C THR A 185 9.30 -33.82 3.20
N GLU A 186 8.80 -32.73 3.74
CA GLU A 186 7.40 -32.32 3.68
C GLU A 186 7.31 -31.17 2.67
N LEU A 187 6.43 -31.26 1.69
CA LEU A 187 6.25 -30.23 0.67
C LEU A 187 4.78 -30.07 0.29
N ASN A 188 4.41 -28.86 -0.11
CA ASN A 188 3.10 -28.57 -0.67
C ASN A 188 3.23 -28.48 -2.19
N LEU A 189 2.39 -29.21 -2.92
CA LEU A 189 2.29 -29.14 -4.37
C LEU A 189 0.95 -28.50 -4.71
N GLN A 190 0.98 -27.51 -5.59
CA GLN A 190 -0.22 -26.91 -6.14
C GLN A 190 -0.20 -27.09 -7.66
N THR A 191 -1.31 -27.56 -8.21
CA THR A 191 -1.54 -27.59 -9.66
C THR A 191 -2.85 -26.90 -10.01
N TYR A 192 -3.07 -26.57 -11.28
CA TYR A 192 -4.25 -25.84 -11.73
C TYR A 192 -5.08 -26.67 -12.71
N SER A 193 -6.41 -26.60 -12.56
CA SER A 193 -7.39 -27.28 -13.41
C SER A 193 -8.54 -26.34 -13.75
N ARG A 194 -9.10 -26.45 -14.96
CA ARG A 194 -10.30 -25.68 -15.37
C ARG A 194 -11.60 -26.25 -14.77
N GLN A 195 -11.64 -27.54 -14.44
CA GLN A 195 -12.87 -28.25 -14.04
C GLN A 195 -12.94 -28.59 -12.53
N GLY A 196 -11.84 -28.39 -11.77
CA GLY A 196 -11.78 -28.80 -10.36
C GLY A 196 -11.59 -30.32 -10.19
N VAL A 197 -11.90 -30.86 -9.00
CA VAL A 197 -11.93 -32.30 -8.73
C VAL A 197 -13.37 -32.79 -8.89
N GLY A 198 -13.69 -33.36 -10.04
CA GLY A 198 -14.99 -33.98 -10.30
C GLY A 198 -15.81 -33.32 -11.41
N ALA A 199 -15.66 -33.87 -12.60
CA ALA A 199 -16.73 -33.96 -13.59
C ALA A 199 -16.96 -35.45 -13.87
#